data_AF-A0A850C660-F1
#
_entry.id   AF-A0A850C660-F1
#
_cell.length_a   1.000
_cell.length_b   1.000
_cell.length_c   1.000
_cell.angle_alpha   90.00
_cell.angle_beta   90.00
_cell.angle_gamma   90.00
#
_symmetry.space_group_name_H-M   'P 1'
#
loop_
_entity.id
_entity.type
_entity.pdbx_description
1 polymer ?
#
loop_
_entity_poly.entity_id
_entity_poly.type
_entity_poly.pdbx_seq_one_letter_code
_entity_poly.pdbx_strand_id
1 'polypeptide(L)'
;MSRQFKLIEERNIPELNALTRYYVHKRTGARLLSVINDDENKVFSINFRTPPRDSTGAAHILEHSVLNGSEKYPVKEPFVELVKGSLATFIN
;
A
#
# COMPACT_ATOMS: atom_id res chain seq x y z
N MET A 1 -7.50 -13.11 -13.27
CA MET A 1 -6.41 -12.21 -12.82
C MET A 1 -6.03 -11.28 -13.97
N SER A 2 -5.86 -9.98 -13.69
CA SER A 2 -5.92 -8.95 -14.74
C SER A 2 -4.78 -9.09 -15.76
N ARG A 3 -5.08 -8.86 -17.05
CA ARG A 3 -4.08 -8.81 -18.14
C ARG A 3 -2.94 -7.82 -17.88
N GLN A 4 -3.05 -6.95 -16.86
CA GLN A 4 -2.17 -5.81 -16.61
C GLN A 4 -0.97 -6.14 -15.70
N PHE A 5 -1.00 -7.24 -14.94
CA PHE A 5 0.11 -7.67 -14.09
C PHE A 5 0.75 -8.94 -14.63
N LYS A 6 2.08 -9.06 -14.52
CA LYS A 6 2.84 -10.27 -14.82
C LYS A 6 3.28 -10.89 -13.49
N LEU A 7 2.93 -12.16 -13.27
CA LEU A 7 3.50 -12.95 -12.18
C LEU A 7 4.98 -13.21 -12.49
N ILE A 8 5.84 -12.84 -11.57
CA ILE A 8 7.29 -13.00 -11.69
C ILE A 8 7.75 -14.21 -10.88
N GLU A 9 7.23 -14.35 -9.66
CA GLU A 9 7.59 -15.43 -8.76
C GLU A 9 6.39 -15.85 -7.91
N GLU A 10 6.28 -17.15 -7.66
CA GLU A 10 5.41 -17.73 -6.65
C GLU A 10 6.26 -18.61 -5.74
N ARG A 11 6.12 -18.44 -4.43
CA ARG A 11 6.91 -19.16 -3.43
C ARG A 11 6.09 -19.44 -2.19
N ASN A 12 6.03 -20.71 -1.79
CA ASN A 12 5.52 -21.09 -0.48
C ASN A 12 6.59 -20.84 0.59
N ILE A 13 6.23 -20.21 1.71
CA ILE A 13 7.10 -19.95 2.85
C ILE A 13 6.49 -20.66 4.07
N PRO A 14 6.90 -21.91 4.36
CA PRO A 14 6.32 -22.72 5.43
C PRO A 14 6.41 -22.08 6.80
N GLU A 15 7.51 -21.39 7.12
CA GLU A 15 7.73 -20.73 8.41
C GLU A 15 6.72 -19.60 8.70
N LEU A 16 6.09 -19.07 7.64
CA LEU A 16 5.05 -18.04 7.73
C LEU A 16 3.65 -18.60 7.47
N ASN A 17 3.50 -19.89 7.19
CA ASN A 17 2.26 -20.51 6.71
C ASN A 17 1.62 -19.70 5.56
N ALA A 18 2.43 -19.24 4.61
CA ALA A 18 1.99 -18.30 3.60
C ALA A 18 2.51 -18.62 2.19
N LEU A 19 1.64 -18.46 1.20
CA LEU A 19 1.99 -18.40 -0.21
C LEU A 19 2.27 -16.95 -0.60
N THR A 20 3.48 -16.69 -1.10
CA THR A 20 3.84 -15.38 -1.64
C THR A 20 3.77 -15.39 -3.16
N ARG A 21 3.22 -14.31 -3.73
CA ARG A 21 3.19 -14.06 -5.17
C ARG A 21 3.71 -12.67 -5.47
N TYR A 22 4.78 -12.60 -6.25
CA TYR A 22 5.41 -11.37 -6.67
C TYR A 22 5.02 -11.04 -8.11
N TYR A 23 4.49 -9.84 -8.31
CA TYR A 23 4.02 -9.35 -9.60
C TYR A 23 4.67 -8.01 -9.97
N VAL A 24 4.71 -7.76 -11.28
CA VAL A 24 5.07 -6.46 -11.85
C VAL A 24 3.94 -5.97 -12.76
N HIS A 25 3.50 -4.74 -12.55
CA HIS A 25 2.54 -4.07 -13.41
C HIS A 25 3.18 -3.76 -14.77
N LYS A 26 2.61 -4.27 -15.86
CA LYS A 26 3.21 -4.23 -17.20
C LYS A 26 3.45 -2.82 -17.72
N ARG A 27 2.57 -1.86 -17.38
CA ARG A 27 2.65 -0.49 -17.90
C ARG A 27 3.61 0.39 -17.10
N THR A 28 3.62 0.27 -15.77
CA THR A 28 4.36 1.22 -14.91
C THR A 28 5.59 0.62 -14.24
N GLY A 29 5.76 -0.71 -14.29
CA GLY A 29 6.79 -1.39 -13.52
C GLY A 29 6.52 -1.46 -12.01
N ALA A 30 5.35 -1.01 -11.55
CA ALA A 30 5.00 -1.08 -10.13
C ALA A 30 5.02 -2.53 -9.64
N ARG A 31 5.65 -2.72 -8.47
CA ARG A 31 5.86 -4.02 -7.85
C ARG A 31 4.74 -4.30 -6.86
N LEU A 32 4.19 -5.51 -6.90
CA LEU A 32 3.17 -5.97 -5.98
C LEU A 32 3.61 -7.30 -5.37
N LEU A 33 3.66 -7.36 -4.05
CA LEU A 33 3.87 -8.60 -3.31
C LEU A 33 2.55 -8.95 -2.61
N SER A 34 1.98 -10.10 -2.94
CA SER A 34 0.80 -10.64 -2.27
C SER A 34 1.25 -11.77 -1.36
N VAL A 35 0.96 -11.63 -0.07
CA VAL A 35 1.17 -12.67 0.94
C VAL A 35 -0.21 -13.25 1.24
N ILE A 36 -0.38 -14.55 1.04
CA ILE A 36 -1.67 -15.24 1.10
C ILE A 36 -1.58 -16.30 2.21
N ASN A 37 -2.41 -16.16 3.22
CA ASN A 37 -2.55 -17.07 4.34
C ASN A 37 -4.02 -17.03 4.85
N ASP A 38 -4.30 -17.76 5.93
CA ASP A 38 -5.63 -17.88 6.51
C ASP A 38 -5.94 -16.79 7.56
N ASP A 39 -5.15 -15.70 7.62
CA ASP A 39 -5.40 -14.59 8.53
C ASP A 39 -6.57 -13.72 8.02
N GLU A 40 -7.58 -13.53 8.87
CA GLU A 40 -8.75 -12.70 8.55
C GLU A 40 -8.42 -11.20 8.56
N ASN A 41 -7.37 -10.79 9.28
CA ASN A 41 -6.93 -9.40 9.38
C ASN A 41 -6.08 -9.00 8.17
N LYS A 42 -6.76 -8.49 7.14
CA LYS A 42 -6.12 -8.09 5.88
C LYS A 42 -5.41 -6.76 6.02
N VAL A 43 -4.24 -6.67 5.40
CA VAL A 43 -3.44 -5.44 5.33
C VAL A 43 -3.16 -5.06 3.87
N PHE A 44 -3.11 -3.76 3.62
CA PHE A 44 -2.60 -3.18 2.38
C PHE A 44 -1.58 -2.10 2.71
N SER A 45 -0.49 -2.03 1.94
CA SER A 45 0.53 -1.00 2.07
C SER A 45 1.07 -0.63 0.69
N ILE A 46 1.38 0.65 0.52
CA ILE A 46 2.07 1.19 -0.65
C ILE A 46 3.33 1.92 -0.19
N ASN A 47 4.44 1.69 -0.88
CA ASN A 47 5.75 2.17 -0.47
C ASN A 47 6.41 2.98 -1.58
N PHE A 48 6.88 4.18 -1.25
CA PHE A 48 7.63 5.06 -2.16
C PHE A 48 9.06 5.23 -1.65
N ARG A 49 10.03 5.25 -2.57
CA ARG A 49 11.44 5.52 -2.24
C ARG A 49 11.64 7.03 -2.11
N THR A 50 11.83 7.53 -0.89
CA THR A 50 11.91 8.97 -0.56
C THR A 50 13.20 9.35 0.19
N PRO A 51 14.41 9.14 -0.39
CA PRO A 51 15.65 9.56 0.25
C PRO A 51 15.68 11.08 0.43
N PRO A 52 15.86 11.60 1.67
CA PRO A 52 15.90 13.04 1.89
C PRO A 52 17.16 13.64 1.27
N ARG A 53 17.03 14.81 0.65
CA ARG A 53 18.16 15.59 0.11
C ARG A 53 18.72 16.60 1.11
N ASP A 54 17.90 16.97 2.08
CA ASP A 54 18.18 17.96 3.11
C ASP A 54 17.29 17.70 4.35
N SER A 55 17.40 18.57 5.36
CA SER A 55 16.68 18.46 6.63
C SER A 55 15.38 19.26 6.67
N THR A 56 14.80 19.63 5.53
CA THR A 56 13.54 20.39 5.48
C THR A 56 12.32 19.58 5.94
N GLY A 57 12.44 18.24 5.96
CA GLY A 57 11.33 17.35 6.32
C GLY A 57 10.30 17.18 5.20
N ALA A 58 10.62 17.55 3.95
CA ALA A 58 9.67 17.53 2.82
C ALA A 58 8.92 16.20 2.62
N ALA A 59 9.58 15.05 2.81
CA ALA A 59 8.94 13.73 2.68
C ALA A 59 7.87 13.49 3.77
N HIS A 60 8.13 13.94 5.00
CA HIS A 60 7.20 13.83 6.12
C HIS A 60 6.02 14.80 5.96
N ILE A 61 6.29 16.05 5.54
CA ILE A 61 5.23 17.01 5.20
C ILE A 61 4.34 16.45 4.09
N LEU A 62 4.93 15.81 3.07
CA LEU A 62 4.19 15.23 1.96
C LEU A 62 3.29 14.07 2.42
N GLU A 63 3.78 13.19 3.28
CA GLU A 63 3.00 12.07 3.84
C GLU A 63 1.72 12.57 4.53
N HIS A 64 1.81 13.59 5.38
CA HIS A 64 0.61 14.21 5.96
C HIS A 64 -0.26 14.92 4.91
N SER A 65 0.35 15.60 3.94
CA SER A 65 -0.37 16.43 2.96
C SER A 65 -1.24 15.59 2.01
N VAL A 66 -0.76 14.41 1.58
CA VAL A 66 -1.51 13.56 0.65
C VAL A 66 -2.74 12.90 1.27
N LEU A 67 -2.83 12.87 2.60
CA LEU A 67 -3.97 12.34 3.36
C LEU A 67 -5.10 13.36 3.57
N ASN A 68 -4.90 14.60 3.11
CA ASN A 68 -5.83 15.72 3.30
C ASN A 68 -6.77 16.01 2.11
N GLY A 69 -6.86 15.09 1.14
CA GLY A 69 -7.76 15.21 -0.01
C GLY A 69 -7.17 14.58 -1.26
N SER A 70 -8.01 14.29 -2.24
CA SER A 70 -7.57 13.89 -3.59
C SER A 70 -8.56 14.39 -4.64
N GLU A 71 -8.20 14.31 -5.93
CA GLU A 71 -9.11 14.68 -7.02
C GLU A 71 -10.43 13.86 -6.97
N LYS A 72 -10.34 12.57 -6.64
CA LYS A 72 -11.51 11.68 -6.54
C LYS A 72 -12.29 11.89 -5.23
N TYR A 73 -11.62 12.29 -4.17
CA TYR A 73 -12.22 12.56 -2.85
C TYR A 73 -11.81 13.96 -2.40
N PRO A 74 -12.41 15.02 -2.99
CA PRO A 74 -12.02 16.41 -2.75
C PRO A 74 -12.67 16.95 -1.46
N VAL A 75 -12.62 16.14 -0.40
CA VAL A 75 -13.13 16.48 0.92
C VAL A 75 -11.95 16.81 1.84
N LYS A 76 -12.20 17.61 2.87
CA LYS A 76 -11.20 17.92 3.89
C LYS A 76 -11.00 16.70 4.79
N GLU A 77 -9.74 16.40 5.11
CA GLU A 77 -9.35 15.35 6.08
C GLU A 77 -9.99 13.96 5.82
N PRO A 78 -9.97 13.40 4.60
CA PRO A 78 -10.60 12.11 4.28
C PRO A 78 -10.04 10.96 5.12
N PHE A 79 -8.76 11.04 5.52
CA PHE A 79 -8.14 10.06 6.40
C PHE A 79 -8.83 9.96 7.77
N VAL A 80 -9.18 11.10 8.36
CA VAL A 80 -9.88 11.15 9.66
C VAL A 80 -11.27 10.53 9.54
N GLU A 81 -11.97 10.79 8.44
CA GLU A 81 -13.29 10.21 8.18
C GLU A 81 -13.23 8.69 7.96
N LEU A 82 -12.16 8.18 7.34
CA LEU A 82 -11.89 6.74 7.26
C LEU A 82 -11.67 6.11 8.63
N VAL A 83 -10.91 6.76 9.52
CA VAL A 83 -10.68 6.28 10.90
C VAL A 83 -11.99 6.21 11.68
N LYS A 84 -12.87 7.21 11.55
CA LYS A 84 -14.16 7.23 12.26
C LYS A 84 -15.19 6.26 11.69
N GLY A 85 -15.20 6.08 10.37
CA GLY A 85 -16.30 5.44 9.65
C GLY A 85 -16.04 4.00 9.18
N SER A 86 -14.83 3.47 9.37
CA SER A 86 -14.47 2.11 8.92
C SER A 86 -14.36 1.11 10.08
N LEU A 87 -14.33 -0.17 9.73
CA LEU A 87 -14.00 -1.27 10.64
C LEU A 87 -12.51 -1.65 10.56
N ALA A 88 -11.66 -0.70 10.18
CA ALA A 88 -10.23 -0.96 10.06
C ALA A 88 -9.64 -1.28 11.44
N THR A 89 -8.82 -2.32 11.50
CA THR A 89 -8.05 -2.70 12.69
C THR A 89 -6.84 -1.79 12.89
N PHE A 90 -6.34 -1.19 11.81
CA PHE A 90 -5.22 -0.25 11.81
C PHE A 90 -5.25 0.65 10.57
N ILE A 91 -4.92 1.93 10.75
CA ILE A 91 -4.71 2.90 9.67
C ILE A 91 -3.51 3.77 10.05
N ASN A 92 -2.54 3.90 9.14
CA ASN A 92 -1.34 4.73 9.24
C ASN A 92 -1.03 5.28 7.85
#